data_AF-A0A2X3LPX9-F1
#
_entry.id   AF-A0A2X3LPX9-F1
#
_cell.length_a   1.000
_cell.length_b   1.000
_cell.length_c   1.000
_cell.angle_alpha   90.00
_cell.angle_beta   90.00
_cell.angle_gamma   90.00
#
_symmetry.space_group_name_H-M   'P 1'
#
loop_
_entity.id
_entity.type
_entity.pdbx_description
1 polymer ?
#
loop_
_entity_poly.entity_id
_entity_poly.type
_entity_poly.pdbx_seq_one_letter_code
_entity_poly.pdbx_strand_id
1 'polypeptide(L)'
;MNLSANAQATLLLTSDFSRAAASEHKPLSNSEWGKFALWLKHQRISPAELLVPQPQEKLTGWSDPRISQERILGLLARGHSLALAVDKWQRAGLWIITRGDADYPVRLKNRLRTDAPPVLFGCGIKHYCKRKVWRLLAREMLRLTICAIPNNWPRNWPNRGICVISGGARGIDECAMASAPGGRGNCRWRIS
;
A
#
# COMPACT_ATOMS: atom_id res chain seq x y z
N MET A 1 1.39 -4.55 14.06
CA MET A 1 2.27 -4.26 12.92
C MET A 1 2.89 -2.94 13.23
N ASN A 2 4.21 -2.88 13.39
CA ASN A 2 4.88 -1.61 13.65
C ASN A 2 5.32 -1.01 12.32
N LEU A 3 4.77 0.15 11.95
CA LEU A 3 5.09 0.85 10.71
C LEU A 3 6.06 1.98 11.01
N SER A 4 7.12 2.10 10.21
CA SER A 4 8.00 3.27 10.26
C SER A 4 7.22 4.55 9.94
N ALA A 5 7.66 5.70 10.45
CA ALA A 5 7.04 6.99 10.14
C ALA A 5 6.99 7.26 8.61
N ASN A 6 8.01 6.83 7.87
CA ASN A 6 8.02 6.90 6.41
C ASN A 6 6.91 6.04 5.78
N ALA A 7 6.68 4.84 6.30
CA ALA A 7 5.61 3.98 5.83
C ALA A 7 4.23 4.57 6.14
N GLN A 8 4.05 5.14 7.33
CA GLN A 8 2.82 5.82 7.73
C GLN A 8 2.50 7.00 6.80
N ALA A 9 3.46 7.89 6.56
CA ALA A 9 3.29 9.02 5.65
C ALA A 9 3.00 8.57 4.22
N THR A 10 3.71 7.54 3.73
CA THR A 10 3.49 7.00 2.39
C THR A 10 2.09 6.40 2.26
N LEU A 11 1.62 5.65 3.26
CA LEU A 11 0.25 5.12 3.30
C LEU A 11 -0.77 6.25 3.33
N LEU A 12 -0.60 7.25 4.18
CA LEU A 12 -1.52 8.41 4.24
C LEU A 12 -1.66 9.12 2.90
N LEU A 13 -0.56 9.24 2.15
CA LEU A 13 -0.58 9.94 0.86
C LEU A 13 -1.11 9.10 -0.28
N THR A 14 -0.98 7.77 -0.23
CA THR A 14 -1.17 6.91 -1.41
C THR A 14 -2.26 5.87 -1.25
N SER A 15 -2.71 5.61 -0.02
CA SER A 15 -3.67 4.55 0.30
C SER A 15 -5.07 5.08 0.58
N ASP A 16 -6.04 4.23 0.26
CA ASP A 16 -7.46 4.42 0.55
C ASP A 16 -7.80 3.58 1.79
N PHE A 17 -8.46 4.19 2.79
CA PHE A 17 -8.73 3.57 4.09
C PHE A 17 -10.21 3.32 4.37
N SER A 18 -11.12 3.77 3.49
CA SER A 18 -12.54 3.41 3.56
C SER A 18 -13.30 3.92 2.34
N ARG A 19 -14.26 3.11 1.87
CA ARG A 19 -15.25 3.53 0.86
C ARG A 19 -16.51 4.17 1.45
N ALA A 20 -16.72 4.02 2.77
CA ALA A 20 -17.96 4.41 3.46
C ALA A 20 -18.08 5.93 3.67
N ALA A 21 -16.95 6.65 3.71
CA ALA A 21 -16.91 8.09 3.57
C ALA A 21 -16.11 8.41 2.32
N ALA A 22 -16.67 9.21 1.40
CA ALA A 22 -15.87 9.79 0.33
C ALA A 22 -14.80 10.66 1.01
N SER A 23 -13.55 10.19 1.00
CA SER A 23 -12.42 11.02 1.42
C SER A 23 -12.43 12.27 0.57
N GLU A 24 -12.53 13.44 1.21
CA GLU A 24 -12.53 14.76 0.54
C GLU A 24 -11.35 14.86 -0.45
N HIS A 25 -10.23 14.27 -0.09
CA HIS A 25 -9.05 14.16 -0.94
C HIS A 25 -8.83 12.73 -1.42
N LYS A 26 -8.71 12.57 -2.74
CA LYS A 26 -8.34 11.30 -3.36
C LYS A 26 -6.84 11.01 -3.11
N PRO A 27 -6.46 9.78 -2.70
CA PRO A 27 -5.06 9.40 -2.55
C PRO A 27 -4.26 9.59 -3.85
N LEU A 28 -2.96 9.86 -3.72
CA LEU A 28 -2.05 10.02 -4.85
C LEU A 28 -1.91 8.70 -5.62
N SER A 29 -2.06 8.75 -6.93
CA SER A 29 -1.73 7.62 -7.81
C SER A 29 -0.22 7.34 -7.81
N ASN A 30 0.21 6.19 -8.35
CA ASN A 30 1.63 5.83 -8.40
C ASN A 30 2.47 6.88 -9.13
N SER A 31 1.96 7.47 -10.22
CA SER A 31 2.67 8.50 -10.96
C SER A 31 2.66 9.86 -10.25
N GLU A 32 1.56 10.21 -9.57
CA GLU A 32 1.49 11.41 -8.71
C GLU A 32 2.48 11.31 -7.55
N TRP A 33 2.48 10.17 -6.85
CA TRP A 33 3.46 9.88 -5.80
C TRP A 33 4.89 9.88 -6.34
N GLY A 34 5.13 9.27 -7.51
CA GLY A 34 6.45 9.24 -8.14
C GLY A 34 7.05 10.64 -8.34
N LYS A 35 6.22 11.58 -8.79
CA LYS A 35 6.59 13.00 -8.92
C LYS A 35 6.84 13.66 -7.56
N PHE A 36 5.89 13.53 -6.63
CA PHE A 36 6.00 14.16 -5.32
C PHE A 36 7.19 13.63 -4.51
N ALA A 37 7.42 12.31 -4.53
CA ALA A 37 8.57 11.67 -3.89
C ALA A 37 9.91 12.08 -4.52
N LEU A 38 9.95 12.34 -5.84
CA LEU A 38 11.14 12.87 -6.49
C LEU A 38 11.43 14.29 -5.99
N TRP A 39 10.41 15.14 -5.89
CA TRP A 39 10.56 16.49 -5.34
C TRP A 39 11.00 16.49 -3.87
N LEU A 40 10.37 15.66 -3.02
CA LEU A 40 10.80 15.48 -1.62
C LEU A 40 12.29 15.10 -1.53
N LYS A 41 12.73 14.18 -2.40
CA LYS A 41 14.15 13.80 -2.48
C LYS A 41 15.05 14.97 -2.87
N HIS A 42 14.64 15.83 -3.82
CA HIS A 42 15.39 17.03 -4.20
C HIS A 42 15.49 18.03 -3.04
N GLN A 43 14.41 18.18 -2.25
CA GLN A 43 14.40 19.00 -1.04
C GLN A 43 15.11 18.35 0.15
N ARG A 44 15.58 17.10 0.01
CA ARG A 44 16.15 16.28 1.10
C ARG A 44 15.18 16.08 2.28
N ILE A 45 13.89 16.05 1.99
CA ILE A 45 12.82 15.82 2.97
C ILE A 45 12.38 14.36 2.84
N SER A 46 12.34 13.65 3.96
CA SER A 46 11.75 12.32 4.03
C SER A 46 10.23 12.40 4.21
N PRO A 47 9.44 11.41 3.74
CA PRO A 47 7.99 11.42 3.97
C PRO A 47 7.60 11.53 5.45
N ALA A 48 8.39 10.94 6.36
CA ALA A 48 8.19 11.03 7.80
C ALA A 48 8.21 12.47 8.33
N GLU A 49 9.01 13.35 7.74
CA GLU A 49 9.12 14.76 8.16
C GLU A 49 7.87 15.59 7.85
N LEU A 50 6.92 15.04 7.08
CA LEU A 50 5.61 15.65 6.87
C LEU A 50 4.62 15.32 8.00
N LEU A 51 4.94 14.39 8.90
CA LEU A 51 4.11 14.02 10.05
C LEU A 51 4.43 14.91 11.26
N VAL A 52 4.37 16.22 11.04
CA VAL A 52 4.64 17.26 12.05
C VAL A 52 3.42 18.19 12.17
N PRO A 53 3.27 18.95 13.27
CA PRO A 53 2.13 19.85 13.45
C PRO A 53 1.94 20.89 12.35
N GLN A 54 3.02 21.28 11.65
CA GLN A 54 3.00 22.30 10.59
C GLN A 54 3.64 21.77 9.29
N PRO A 55 3.00 20.83 8.58
CA PRO A 55 3.58 20.25 7.37
C PRO A 55 3.70 21.27 6.22
N GLN A 56 2.87 22.32 6.22
CA GLN A 56 2.89 23.34 5.17
C GLN A 56 4.26 24.01 4.99
N GLU A 57 5.03 24.17 6.06
CA GLU A 57 6.38 24.76 6.00
C GLU A 57 7.34 23.90 5.20
N LYS A 58 7.17 22.58 5.26
CA LYS A 58 7.96 21.61 4.47
C LYS A 58 7.50 21.52 3.02
N LEU A 59 6.32 22.05 2.69
CA LEU A 59 5.75 22.07 1.35
C LEU A 59 6.01 23.40 0.60
N THR A 60 6.73 24.34 1.21
CA THR A 60 7.10 25.60 0.54
C THR A 60 7.88 25.31 -0.75
N GLY A 61 7.44 25.89 -1.87
CA GLY A 61 8.02 25.65 -3.19
C GLY A 61 7.48 24.42 -3.93
N TRP A 62 6.57 23.63 -3.32
CA TRP A 62 5.79 22.64 -4.07
C TRP A 62 4.65 23.33 -4.84
N SER A 63 4.61 23.08 -6.15
CA SER A 63 3.52 23.51 -7.03
C SER A 63 3.31 22.47 -8.13
N ASP A 64 2.09 21.95 -8.24
CA ASP A 64 1.68 21.04 -9.32
C ASP A 64 0.18 21.25 -9.59
N PRO A 65 -0.25 21.27 -10.86
CA PRO A 65 -1.65 21.54 -11.21
C PRO A 65 -2.65 20.47 -10.76
N ARG A 66 -2.18 19.25 -10.44
CA ARG A 66 -3.03 18.11 -10.03
C ARG A 66 -2.83 17.71 -8.57
N ILE A 67 -1.73 18.13 -7.97
CA ILE A 67 -1.34 17.77 -6.60
C ILE A 67 -1.23 19.06 -5.79
N SER A 68 -2.36 19.59 -5.35
CA SER A 68 -2.39 20.77 -4.48
C SER A 68 -1.80 20.48 -3.10
N GLN A 69 -1.25 21.50 -2.44
CA GLN A 69 -0.78 21.37 -1.06
C GLN A 69 -1.93 21.03 -0.11
N GLU A 70 -3.10 21.62 -0.32
CA GLU A 70 -4.34 21.29 0.40
C GLU A 70 -4.65 19.79 0.34
N ARG A 71 -4.59 19.18 -0.86
CA ARG A 71 -4.79 17.74 -1.04
C ARG A 71 -3.76 16.94 -0.23
N ILE A 72 -2.50 17.34 -0.23
CA ILE A 72 -1.44 16.66 0.55
C ILE A 72 -1.75 16.75 2.05
N LEU A 73 -2.06 17.95 2.56
CA LEU A 73 -2.34 18.19 3.97
C LEU A 73 -3.56 17.41 4.45
N GLY A 74 -4.65 17.44 3.69
CA GLY A 74 -5.86 16.70 4.04
C GLY A 74 -5.68 15.18 3.94
N LEU A 75 -4.79 14.68 3.07
CA LEU A 75 -4.42 13.26 3.07
C LEU A 75 -3.62 12.86 4.32
N LEU A 76 -2.70 13.73 4.78
CA LEU A 76 -1.88 13.51 5.99
C LEU A 76 -2.70 13.58 7.29
N ALA A 77 -3.78 14.37 7.31
CA ALA A 77 -4.68 14.50 8.46
C ALA A 77 -5.45 13.20 8.80
N ARG A 78 -5.42 12.18 7.92
CA ARG A 78 -6.18 10.92 8.06
C ARG A 78 -5.53 9.90 9.01
N GLY A 79 -4.79 10.36 10.02
CA GLY A 79 -4.04 9.52 10.96
C GLY A 79 -4.92 8.51 11.71
N HIS A 80 -6.13 8.91 12.13
CA HIS A 80 -7.08 8.02 12.79
C HIS A 80 -7.55 6.90 11.86
N SER A 81 -7.89 7.22 10.60
CA SER A 81 -8.29 6.24 9.59
C SER A 81 -7.18 5.24 9.29
N LEU A 82 -5.93 5.72 9.20
CA LEU A 82 -4.76 4.85 9.05
C LEU A 82 -4.67 3.85 10.22
N ALA A 83 -4.80 4.32 11.46
CA ALA A 83 -4.67 3.45 12.63
C ALA A 83 -5.69 2.30 12.62
N LEU A 84 -6.96 2.61 12.29
CA LEU A 84 -8.01 1.60 12.15
C LEU A 84 -7.73 0.61 11.01
N ALA A 85 -7.30 1.11 9.85
CA ALA A 85 -6.97 0.28 8.70
C ALA A 85 -5.79 -0.67 9.00
N VAL A 86 -4.74 -0.17 9.67
CA VAL A 86 -3.56 -0.98 10.02
C VAL A 86 -3.90 -2.09 11.00
N ASP A 87 -4.71 -1.81 12.04
CA ASP A 87 -5.17 -2.85 12.97
C ASP A 87 -5.99 -3.93 12.22
N LYS A 88 -6.91 -3.49 11.36
CA LYS A 88 -7.70 -4.39 10.52
C LYS A 88 -6.85 -5.26 9.59
N TRP A 89 -5.90 -4.68 8.88
CA TRP A 89 -5.00 -5.40 7.97
C TRP A 89 -4.11 -6.39 8.73
N GLN A 90 -3.62 -6.00 9.91
CA GLN A 90 -2.86 -6.89 10.79
C GLN A 90 -3.69 -8.10 11.23
N ARG A 91 -4.94 -7.88 11.67
CA ARG A 91 -5.85 -8.97 12.07
C ARG A 91 -6.17 -9.91 10.91
N ALA A 92 -6.18 -9.41 9.68
CA ALA A 92 -6.32 -10.20 8.46
C ALA A 92 -5.04 -10.94 8.03
N GLY A 93 -3.94 -10.84 8.79
CA GLY A 93 -2.67 -11.48 8.46
C GLY A 93 -1.93 -10.83 7.29
N LEU A 94 -2.26 -9.58 6.95
CA LEU A 94 -1.54 -8.81 5.95
C LEU A 94 -0.26 -8.23 6.53
N TRP A 95 0.74 -8.08 5.67
CA TRP A 95 1.93 -7.28 5.92
C TRP A 95 2.10 -6.23 4.83
N ILE A 96 2.84 -5.19 5.16
CA ILE A 96 3.05 -4.02 4.32
C ILE A 96 4.55 -3.87 4.08
N ILE A 97 4.93 -3.54 2.84
CA ILE A 97 6.28 -3.14 2.46
C ILE A 97 6.18 -1.88 1.63
N THR A 98 6.96 -0.87 1.97
CA THR A 98 7.06 0.39 1.22
C THR A 98 8.32 0.42 0.38
N ARG A 99 8.34 1.29 -0.64
CA ARG A 99 9.48 1.42 -1.58
C ARG A 99 10.82 1.77 -0.90
N GLY A 100 10.78 2.33 0.31
CA GLY A 100 11.95 2.66 1.12
C GLY A 100 12.51 1.47 1.93
N ASP A 101 11.73 0.41 2.11
CA ASP A 101 12.14 -0.73 2.93
C ASP A 101 13.15 -1.63 2.20
N ALA A 102 14.09 -2.22 2.96
CA ALA A 102 15.11 -3.11 2.42
C ALA A 102 14.54 -4.36 1.73
N ASP A 103 13.36 -4.80 2.16
CA ASP A 103 12.66 -5.96 1.60
C ASP A 103 11.89 -5.65 0.30
N TYR A 104 11.87 -4.39 -0.16
CA TYR A 104 11.17 -4.02 -1.39
C TYR A 104 11.84 -4.61 -2.64
N PRO A 105 11.09 -5.18 -3.61
CA PRO A 105 11.69 -5.86 -4.76
C PRO A 105 12.53 -4.95 -5.65
N VAL A 106 13.86 -5.17 -5.65
CA VAL A 106 14.81 -4.38 -6.44
C VAL A 106 14.50 -4.43 -7.94
N ARG A 107 14.12 -5.61 -8.47
CA ARG A 107 13.75 -5.76 -9.88
C ARG A 107 12.54 -4.88 -10.27
N LEU A 108 11.54 -4.80 -9.38
CA LEU A 108 10.35 -3.96 -9.60
C LEU A 108 10.74 -2.48 -9.56
N LYS A 109 11.52 -2.09 -8.55
CA LYS A 109 12.03 -0.73 -8.37
C LYS A 109 12.83 -0.25 -9.58
N ASN A 110 13.69 -1.10 -10.14
CA ASN A 110 14.53 -0.77 -11.29
C ASN A 110 13.73 -0.69 -12.59
N ARG A 111 12.73 -1.58 -12.77
CA ARG A 111 11.92 -1.62 -14.00
C ARG A 111 10.92 -0.47 -14.09
N LEU A 112 10.19 -0.17 -13.01
CA LEU A 112 9.13 0.84 -13.01
C LEU A 112 9.59 2.23 -12.56
N ARG A 113 10.77 2.34 -11.94
CA ARG A 113 11.35 3.60 -11.47
C ARG A 113 10.36 4.42 -10.63
N THR A 114 9.92 5.58 -11.11
CA THR A 114 8.97 6.48 -10.43
C THR A 114 7.54 5.95 -10.44
N ASP A 115 7.19 5.08 -11.38
CA ASP A 115 5.85 4.48 -11.49
C ASP A 115 5.72 3.21 -10.63
N ALA A 116 6.79 2.83 -9.93
CA ALA A 116 6.76 1.72 -8.99
C ALA A 116 5.75 2.02 -7.87
N PRO A 117 4.92 1.03 -7.47
CA PRO A 117 3.93 1.25 -6.43
C PRO A 117 4.61 1.70 -5.13
N PRO A 118 4.07 2.72 -4.45
CA PRO A 118 4.62 3.25 -3.19
C PRO A 118 4.62 2.19 -2.08
N VAL A 119 3.57 1.38 -2.07
CA VAL A 119 3.26 0.40 -1.05
C VAL A 119 2.86 -0.91 -1.71
N LEU A 120 3.35 -2.01 -1.16
CA LEU A 120 2.98 -3.37 -1.49
C LEU A 120 2.31 -4.00 -0.27
N PHE A 121 1.15 -4.59 -0.51
CA PHE A 121 0.43 -5.40 0.47
C PHE A 121 0.62 -6.86 0.13
N GLY A 122 0.87 -7.69 1.12
CA GLY A 122 0.86 -9.14 0.92
C GLY A 122 0.39 -9.92 2.13
N CYS A 123 0.13 -11.20 1.89
CA CYS A 123 -0.35 -12.16 2.88
C CYS A 123 0.57 -13.38 2.94
N GLY A 124 0.59 -14.07 4.08
CA GLY A 124 1.41 -15.27 4.30
C GLY A 124 2.80 -14.98 4.88
N ILE A 125 3.63 -16.02 4.98
CA ILE A 125 4.93 -15.95 5.67
C ILE A 125 5.95 -15.15 4.83
N LYS A 126 6.26 -13.93 5.27
CA LYS A 126 7.18 -12.97 4.63
C LYS A 126 8.55 -13.58 4.27
N HIS A 127 9.05 -14.54 5.06
CA HIS A 127 10.34 -15.20 4.83
C HIS A 127 10.38 -15.99 3.51
N TYR A 128 9.29 -16.65 3.10
CA TYR A 128 9.25 -17.38 1.83
C TYR A 128 9.19 -16.45 0.62
N CYS A 129 8.72 -15.20 0.78
CA CYS A 129 8.77 -14.19 -0.28
C CYS A 129 10.22 -13.86 -0.69
N LYS A 130 11.20 -13.95 0.21
CA LYS A 130 12.62 -13.62 -0.10
C LYS A 130 13.26 -14.60 -1.10
N ARG A 131 12.76 -15.84 -1.18
CA ARG A 131 13.31 -16.88 -2.07
C ARG A 131 12.77 -16.75 -3.50
N LYS A 132 13.40 -15.87 -4.30
CA LYS A 132 13.38 -15.76 -5.78
C LYS A 132 12.03 -15.79 -6.55
N VAL A 133 10.88 -16.01 -5.92
CA VAL A 133 9.57 -16.15 -6.59
C VAL A 133 8.61 -15.08 -6.07
N TRP A 134 8.91 -13.83 -6.40
CA TRP A 134 7.92 -12.77 -6.36
C TRP A 134 7.11 -12.87 -7.65
N ARG A 135 5.97 -13.56 -7.62
CA ARG A 135 5.06 -13.57 -8.78
C ARG A 135 4.15 -12.34 -8.67
N LEU A 136 4.61 -11.24 -9.26
CA LEU A 136 3.89 -9.98 -9.27
C LEU A 136 2.68 -10.08 -10.22
N LEU A 137 1.48 -10.23 -9.68
CA LEU A 137 0.24 -10.31 -10.45
C LEU A 137 -0.32 -8.89 -10.66
N ALA A 138 0.32 -8.10 -11.53
CA ALA A 138 0.00 -6.68 -11.69
C ALA A 138 -0.88 -6.32 -12.91
N ARG A 139 -1.46 -7.29 -13.63
CA ARG A 139 -2.27 -6.98 -14.83
C ARG A 139 -3.62 -7.69 -14.97
N GLU A 140 -3.89 -8.78 -14.23
CA GLU A 140 -5.13 -9.55 -14.36
C GLU A 140 -5.79 -9.89 -13.00
N MET A 141 -5.71 -8.99 -12.02
CA MET A 141 -6.37 -9.21 -10.72
C MET A 141 -7.83 -8.74 -10.73
N LEU A 142 -8.65 -9.31 -11.63
CA LEU A 142 -10.11 -9.16 -11.59
C LEU A 142 -10.79 -10.26 -10.76
N ARG A 143 -10.05 -11.27 -10.24
CA ARG A 143 -10.66 -12.47 -9.64
C ARG A 143 -9.79 -13.27 -8.64
N LEU A 144 -8.85 -12.65 -7.93
CA LEU A 144 -8.08 -13.37 -6.92
C LEU A 144 -8.62 -13.10 -5.51
N THR A 145 -9.54 -13.97 -5.12
CA THR A 145 -9.94 -14.24 -3.74
C THR A 145 -8.77 -14.85 -3.01
N ILE A 146 -8.09 -14.08 -2.18
CA ILE A 146 -7.13 -14.55 -1.18
C ILE A 146 -7.51 -13.72 0.04
N CYS A 147 -7.92 -14.26 1.20
CA CYS A 147 -7.57 -15.51 1.84
C CYS A 147 -8.76 -16.32 2.44
N ALA A 148 -8.82 -17.58 2.10
CA ALA A 148 -8.63 -18.65 3.07
C ALA A 148 -7.87 -19.71 2.27
N ILE A 149 -6.88 -20.39 2.84
CA ILE A 149 -6.48 -21.67 2.24
C ILE A 149 -7.75 -22.53 2.37
N PRO A 150 -8.45 -22.88 1.27
CA PRO A 150 -9.63 -23.72 1.40
C PRO A 150 -9.15 -25.06 1.98
N ASN A 151 -9.87 -25.63 2.94
CA ASN A 151 -9.58 -26.97 3.48
C ASN A 151 -9.54 -28.08 2.41
N ASN A 152 -9.94 -27.74 1.20
CA ASN A 152 -10.12 -28.52 -0.01
C ASN A 152 -9.15 -28.14 -1.15
N TRP A 153 -8.05 -27.44 -0.86
CA TRP A 153 -6.95 -27.27 -1.84
C TRP A 153 -6.29 -28.62 -2.15
N PRO A 154 -5.99 -28.95 -3.43
CA PRO A 154 -5.39 -30.22 -3.78
C PRO A 154 -4.06 -30.42 -3.04
N ARG A 155 -3.99 -31.52 -2.26
CA ARG A 155 -2.86 -31.93 -1.39
C ARG A 155 -1.51 -32.06 -2.11
N ASN A 156 -1.53 -32.01 -3.43
CA ASN A 156 -0.40 -32.28 -4.32
C ASN A 156 0.29 -31.01 -4.83
N TRP A 157 -0.22 -29.81 -4.47
CA TRP A 157 0.49 -28.57 -4.77
C TRP A 157 1.63 -28.41 -3.76
N PRO A 158 2.88 -28.18 -4.20
CA PRO A 158 3.99 -28.10 -3.26
C PRO A 158 3.72 -26.93 -2.31
N ASN A 159 3.92 -27.20 -1.02
CA ASN A 159 3.79 -26.32 0.15
C ASN A 159 4.75 -25.11 0.09
N ARG A 160 4.82 -24.44 -1.05
CA ARG A 160 5.67 -23.29 -1.33
C ARG A 160 4.83 -22.08 -1.01
N GLY A 161 5.03 -21.52 0.19
CA GLY A 161 4.33 -20.33 0.68
C GLY A 161 4.18 -19.28 -0.42
N ILE A 162 2.96 -19.17 -0.95
CA ILE A 162 2.66 -18.26 -2.06
C ILE A 162 2.47 -16.87 -1.45
N CYS A 163 3.34 -15.97 -1.87
CA CYS A 163 3.34 -14.58 -1.50
C CYS A 163 2.57 -13.80 -2.56
N VAL A 164 1.36 -13.35 -2.25
CA VAL A 164 0.59 -12.51 -3.17
C VAL A 164 0.77 -11.07 -2.83
N ILE A 165 1.02 -10.26 -3.86
CA ILE A 165 1.34 -8.86 -3.71
C ILE A 165 0.48 -8.03 -4.64
N SER A 166 -0.20 -7.04 -4.06
CA SER A 166 -0.95 -6.02 -4.78
C SER A 166 -0.24 -4.67 -4.69
N GLY A 167 -0.21 -3.95 -5.81
CA GLY A 167 0.30 -2.58 -5.91
C GLY A 167 -0.79 -1.50 -5.83
N GLY A 168 -1.99 -1.86 -5.36
CA GLY A 168 -3.17 -0.98 -5.40
C GLY A 168 -3.78 -0.71 -4.04
N ALA A 169 -3.86 0.57 -3.70
CA ALA A 169 -4.53 1.17 -2.54
C ALA A 169 -6.04 0.91 -2.43
N ARG A 170 -6.71 0.59 -3.54
CA ARG A 170 -8.18 0.51 -3.60
C ARG A 170 -8.66 -0.93 -3.38
N GLY A 171 -9.53 -1.09 -2.38
CA GLY A 171 -10.17 -2.38 -2.05
C GLY A 171 -9.37 -3.25 -1.09
N ILE A 172 -8.25 -2.76 -0.52
CA ILE A 172 -7.45 -3.52 0.46
C ILE A 172 -8.30 -3.94 1.64
N ASP A 173 -9.12 -3.02 2.15
CA ASP A 173 -10.01 -3.26 3.27
C ASP A 173 -11.05 -4.35 3.02
N GLU A 174 -11.60 -4.41 1.81
CA GLU A 174 -12.57 -5.43 1.40
C GLU A 174 -11.90 -6.80 1.30
N CYS A 175 -10.66 -6.81 0.80
CA CYS A 175 -9.90 -8.04 0.61
C CYS A 175 -9.32 -8.56 1.92
N ALA A 176 -8.87 -7.68 2.82
CA ALA A 176 -8.44 -8.02 4.17
C ALA A 176 -9.58 -8.69 4.96
N MET A 177 -10.81 -8.19 4.87
CA MET A 177 -11.95 -8.81 5.56
C MET A 177 -12.33 -10.16 4.97
N ALA A 178 -12.35 -10.27 3.64
CA ALA A 178 -12.58 -11.55 2.97
C ALA A 178 -11.43 -12.55 3.21
N SER A 179 -10.27 -12.07 3.66
CA SER A 179 -9.09 -12.86 4.02
C SER A 179 -9.07 -13.39 5.45
N ALA A 180 -9.92 -12.85 6.32
CA ALA A 180 -9.91 -13.23 7.72
C ALA A 180 -10.44 -14.68 7.89
N PRO A 181 -9.97 -15.44 8.91
CA PRO A 181 -10.52 -16.76 9.21
C PRO A 181 -12.04 -16.69 9.39
N GLY A 182 -12.80 -17.30 8.47
CA GLY A 182 -14.28 -17.27 8.45
C GLY A 182 -14.92 -16.28 7.47
N GLY A 183 -14.13 -15.49 6.73
CA GLY A 183 -14.62 -14.58 5.68
C GLY A 183 -15.20 -15.31 4.47
N ARG A 184 -16.46 -15.03 4.13
CA ARG A 184 -17.14 -15.52 2.90
C ARG A 184 -17.40 -14.36 1.92
N GLY A 185 -16.36 -13.60 1.60
CA GLY A 185 -16.46 -12.42 0.74
C GLY A 185 -15.72 -12.61 -0.59
N ASN A 186 -16.32 -12.15 -1.69
CA ASN A 186 -15.62 -12.00 -2.97
C ASN A 186 -14.83 -10.69 -2.99
N CYS A 187 -13.50 -10.78 -3.10
CA CYS A 187 -12.57 -9.66 -3.19
C CYS A 187 -12.57 -9.06 -4.61
N ARG A 188 -12.75 -7.73 -4.75
CA ARG A 188 -12.60 -7.04 -6.04
C ARG A 188 -11.57 -5.93 -5.94
N TRP A 189 -10.35 -6.22 -6.39
CA TRP A 189 -9.29 -5.21 -6.53
C TRP A 189 -9.52 -4.41 -7.81
N ARG A 190 -9.54 -3.07 -7.74
CA ARG A 190 -9.54 -2.20 -8.92
C ARG A 190 -8.27 -1.34 -8.89
N ILE A 191 -7.36 -1.63 -9.81
CA ILE A 191 -6.22 -0.76 -10.10
C ILE A 191 -6.78 0.43 -10.90
N SER A 192 -6.51 1.65 -10.45
CA SER A 192 -6.78 2.88 -11.21
C SER A 192 -5.64 3.19 -12.16
#